data_AF-A0A3A4VPT1-F1
#
_entry.id   AF-A0A3A4VPT1-F1
#
_cell.length_a   1.000
_cell.length_b   1.000
_cell.length_c   1.000
_cell.angle_alpha   90.00
_cell.angle_beta   90.00
_cell.angle_gamma   90.00
#
_symmetry.space_group_name_H-M   'P 1'
#
loop_
_entity.id
_entity.type
_entity.pdbx_description
1 polymer ?
#
loop_
_entity_poly.entity_id
_entity_poly.type
_entity_poly.pdbx_seq_one_letter_code
_entity_poly.pdbx_strand_id
1 'polypeptide(L)'
;DAGSIRLSDPPCLRSIDTRVRYGKLHFMLYFRSWDLWAGFPSNLAAIQLLKEYMASEIGVGDGEIIASSKGLHLYQYCWEQALAAARMEELRTGQLELDLGGNGHNRDKVPPEN
;
A
#
# COMPACT_ATOMS: atom_id res chain seq x y z
N ASP A 1 10.90 10.42 -19.06
CA ASP A 1 10.78 11.74 -19.73
C ASP A 1 9.72 12.61 -19.03
N ALA A 2 9.67 13.92 -19.33
CA ALA A 2 8.70 14.86 -18.74
C ALA A 2 7.26 14.65 -19.23
N GLY A 3 7.04 13.95 -20.35
CA GLY A 3 5.72 13.64 -20.91
C GLY A 3 5.03 12.48 -20.20
N SER A 4 5.78 11.60 -19.53
CA SER A 4 5.28 10.40 -18.83
C SER A 4 4.22 10.68 -17.77
N ILE A 5 4.12 11.91 -17.25
CA ILE A 5 3.06 12.31 -16.32
C ILE A 5 1.71 12.52 -16.98
N ARG A 6 1.69 12.67 -18.32
CA ARG A 6 0.48 12.94 -19.13
C ARG A 6 -0.08 11.68 -19.78
N LEU A 7 0.54 10.51 -19.56
CA LEU A 7 -0.01 9.23 -20.00
C LEU A 7 -1.35 8.98 -19.30
N SER A 8 -2.27 8.30 -19.97
CA SER A 8 -3.56 7.89 -19.39
C SER A 8 -3.38 7.01 -18.16
N ASP A 9 -2.36 6.16 -18.19
CA ASP A 9 -1.88 5.41 -17.03
C ASP A 9 -0.38 5.67 -16.82
N PRO A 10 -0.04 6.70 -16.02
CA PRO A 10 1.34 7.11 -15.89
C PRO A 10 2.03 6.24 -14.81
N PRO A 11 3.31 5.87 -15.00
CA PRO A 11 3.95 4.76 -14.30
C PRO A 11 3.83 4.85 -12.77
N CYS A 12 3.66 3.69 -12.13
CA CYS A 12 3.57 3.59 -10.68
C CYS A 12 4.93 3.77 -10.01
N LEU A 13 5.94 3.02 -10.44
CA LEU A 13 7.34 3.21 -10.07
C LEU A 13 7.88 4.48 -10.73
N ARG A 14 8.39 5.41 -9.93
CA ARG A 14 8.88 6.71 -10.40
C ARG A 14 10.38 6.87 -10.31
N SER A 15 11.01 6.20 -9.36
CA SER A 15 12.46 6.27 -9.20
C SER A 15 13.00 4.99 -8.58
N ILE A 16 14.16 4.59 -9.09
CA ILE A 16 15.11 3.70 -8.43
C ILE A 16 16.38 4.54 -8.28
N ASP A 17 16.61 5.05 -7.08
CA ASP A 17 17.90 5.63 -6.73
C ASP A 17 18.82 4.51 -6.23
N THR A 18 20.10 4.57 -6.57
CA THR A 18 21.05 3.49 -6.29
C THR A 18 22.26 4.03 -5.56
N ARG A 19 22.72 3.28 -4.55
CA ARG A 19 23.88 3.68 -3.74
C ARG A 19 24.77 2.48 -3.46
N VAL A 20 26.05 2.59 -3.78
CA VAL A 20 27.07 1.65 -3.30
C VAL A 20 27.61 2.15 -1.97
N ARG A 21 27.49 1.34 -0.91
CA ARG A 21 28.04 1.65 0.42
C ARG A 21 28.39 0.37 1.17
N TYR A 22 29.53 0.37 1.85
CA TYR A 22 30.05 -0.80 2.59
C TYR A 22 30.21 -2.05 1.72
N GLY A 23 30.64 -1.86 0.48
CA GLY A 23 30.80 -2.96 -0.49
C GLY A 23 29.47 -3.59 -0.95
N LYS A 24 28.34 -2.90 -0.79
CA LYS A 24 27.00 -3.40 -1.17
C LYS A 24 26.21 -2.39 -2.01
N LEU A 25 25.41 -2.88 -2.96
CA LEU A 25 24.47 -2.08 -3.76
C LEU A 25 23.11 -1.98 -3.07
N HIS A 26 22.67 -0.78 -2.76
CA HIS A 26 21.38 -0.49 -2.14
C HIS A 26 20.46 0.22 -3.14
N PHE A 27 19.17 -0.12 -3.12
CA PHE A 27 18.14 0.54 -3.92
C PHE A 27 17.20 1.33 -3.02
N MET A 28 16.90 2.56 -3.42
CA MET A 28 15.85 3.39 -2.82
C MET A 28 14.75 3.60 -3.85
N LEU A 29 13.60 2.98 -3.60
CA LEU A 29 12.48 2.94 -4.54
C LEU A 29 11.41 3.95 -4.14
N TYR A 30 10.85 4.63 -5.13
CA TYR A 30 9.68 5.47 -4.92
C TYR A 30 8.55 5.12 -5.88
N PHE A 31 7.43 4.68 -5.31
CA PHE A 31 6.17 4.44 -6.01
C PHE A 31 5.20 5.59 -5.72
N ARG A 32 4.58 6.17 -6.77
CA ARG A 32 3.53 7.17 -6.57
C ARG A 32 2.19 6.56 -6.13
N SER A 33 2.00 5.29 -6.47
CA SER A 33 0.81 4.49 -6.25
C SER A 33 1.25 3.02 -6.32
N TRP A 34 0.75 2.18 -5.42
CA TRP A 34 1.14 0.78 -5.39
C TRP A 34 0.00 -0.10 -4.89
N ASP A 35 -0.41 -1.04 -5.74
CA ASP A 35 -1.33 -2.11 -5.35
C ASP A 35 -0.61 -3.06 -4.39
N LEU A 36 -1.06 -3.07 -3.13
CA LEU A 36 -0.48 -3.87 -2.06
C LEU A 36 -0.64 -5.38 -2.27
N TRP A 37 -1.69 -5.82 -2.96
CA TRP A 37 -1.98 -7.24 -3.12
C TRP A 37 -1.32 -7.83 -4.36
N ALA A 38 -1.65 -7.30 -5.54
CA ALA A 38 -1.19 -7.89 -6.80
C ALA A 38 0.16 -7.33 -7.27
N GLY A 39 0.41 -6.04 -7.01
CA GLY A 39 1.60 -5.34 -7.50
C GLY A 39 2.81 -5.49 -6.58
N PHE A 40 2.63 -5.24 -5.29
CA PHE A 40 3.71 -5.15 -4.32
C PHE A 40 4.63 -6.38 -4.28
N PRO A 41 4.12 -7.61 -4.13
CA PRO A 41 4.99 -8.78 -4.04
C PRO A 41 5.79 -9.01 -5.33
N SER A 42 5.13 -8.93 -6.49
CA SER A 42 5.74 -9.21 -7.79
C SER A 42 6.74 -8.13 -8.20
N ASN A 43 6.45 -6.85 -7.92
CA ASN A 43 7.36 -5.75 -8.20
C ASN A 43 8.63 -5.85 -7.36
N LEU A 44 8.52 -6.13 -6.06
CA LEU A 44 9.71 -6.26 -5.21
C LEU A 44 10.57 -7.46 -5.61
N ALA A 45 9.98 -8.60 -5.95
CA ALA A 45 10.72 -9.76 -6.43
C ALA A 45 11.53 -9.43 -7.70
N ALA A 46 10.88 -8.82 -8.70
CA ALA A 46 11.55 -8.43 -9.94
C ALA A 46 12.66 -7.39 -9.71
N ILE A 47 12.45 -6.42 -8.83
CA ILE A 47 13.44 -5.38 -8.52
C ILE A 47 14.61 -5.96 -7.72
N GLN A 48 14.38 -6.93 -6.84
CA GLN A 48 15.45 -7.65 -6.14
C GLN A 48 16.32 -8.40 -7.15
N LEU A 49 15.73 -9.11 -8.10
CA LEU A 49 16.50 -9.80 -9.16
C LEU A 49 17.32 -8.81 -10.00
N LEU A 50 16.76 -7.65 -10.34
CA LEU A 50 17.49 -6.59 -11.04
C LEU A 50 18.68 -6.08 -10.21
N LYS A 51 18.48 -5.85 -8.91
CA LYS A 51 19.53 -5.38 -8.01
C LYS A 51 20.65 -6.41 -7.88
N GLU A 52 20.31 -7.68 -7.69
CA GLU A 52 21.29 -8.78 -7.61
C GLU A 52 22.11 -8.90 -8.89
N TYR A 53 21.45 -8.83 -10.06
CA TYR A 53 22.14 -8.81 -11.35
C TYR A 53 23.08 -7.62 -11.47
N MET A 54 22.62 -6.40 -11.15
CA MET A 54 23.48 -5.22 -11.20
C MET A 54 24.66 -5.32 -10.22
N ALA A 55 24.43 -5.85 -9.02
CA ALA A 55 25.46 -6.04 -8.00
C ALA A 55 26.54 -7.03 -8.48
N SER A 56 26.14 -8.13 -9.14
CA SER A 56 27.09 -9.10 -9.71
C SER A 56 27.93 -8.52 -10.83
N GLU A 57 27.32 -7.73 -11.73
CA GLU A 57 28.03 -7.13 -12.86
C GLU A 57 29.09 -6.10 -12.42
N ILE A 58 28.85 -5.39 -11.30
CA ILE A 58 29.80 -4.39 -10.77
C ILE A 58 30.68 -4.92 -9.64
N GLY A 59 30.56 -6.20 -9.27
CA GLY A 59 31.42 -6.86 -8.28
C GLY A 59 31.20 -6.41 -6.83
N VAL A 60 29.97 -6.04 -6.45
CA VAL A 60 29.61 -5.68 -5.06
C VAL A 60 28.55 -6.63 -4.49
N GLY A 61 28.38 -6.64 -3.18
CA GLY A 61 27.38 -7.48 -2.52
C GLY A 61 25.96 -6.94 -2.61
N ASP A 62 24.99 -7.80 -2.29
CA ASP A 62 23.59 -7.41 -2.17
C ASP A 62 23.33 -6.56 -0.92
N GLY A 63 22.80 -5.36 -1.12
CA GLY A 63 22.40 -4.41 -0.08
C GLY A 63 20.90 -4.39 0.17
N GLU A 64 20.40 -3.31 0.75
CA GLU A 64 18.99 -3.19 1.10
C GLU A 64 18.14 -2.64 -0.06
N ILE A 65 16.86 -3.02 -0.08
CA ILE A 65 15.82 -2.28 -0.79
C ILE A 65 15.07 -1.45 0.26
N ILE A 66 15.08 -0.14 0.09
CA ILE A 66 14.30 0.80 0.87
C ILE A 66 13.18 1.32 -0.03
N ALA A 67 11.96 0.84 0.17
CA ALA A 67 10.82 1.19 -0.67
C ALA A 67 9.88 2.18 0.03
N SER A 68 9.52 3.24 -0.69
CA SER A 68 8.53 4.22 -0.28
C SER A 68 7.38 4.26 -1.29
N SER A 69 6.15 4.39 -0.80
CA SER A 69 4.97 4.61 -1.62
C SER A 69 4.17 5.80 -1.12
N LYS A 70 3.76 6.69 -2.03
CA LYS A 70 2.82 7.78 -1.72
C LYS A 70 1.38 7.29 -1.60
N GLY A 71 1.03 6.17 -2.24
CA GLY A 71 -0.32 5.67 -2.35
C GLY A 71 -0.36 4.16 -2.33
N LEU A 72 0.08 3.56 -1.22
CA LEU A 72 -0.08 2.13 -1.00
C LEU A 72 -1.57 1.85 -0.73
N HIS A 73 -2.18 0.98 -1.51
CA HIS A 73 -3.62 0.74 -1.45
C HIS A 73 -3.95 -0.74 -1.62
N LEU A 74 -5.07 -1.14 -1.03
CA LEU A 74 -5.65 -2.48 -1.13
C LEU A 74 -7.06 -2.35 -1.71
N TYR A 75 -7.38 -3.16 -2.71
CA TYR A 75 -8.71 -3.15 -3.31
C TYR A 75 -9.70 -3.95 -2.46
N GLN A 76 -10.98 -3.55 -2.47
CA GLN A 76 -12.02 -4.21 -1.68
C GLN A 76 -12.14 -5.71 -2.00
N TYR A 77 -11.96 -6.10 -3.27
CA TYR A 77 -12.09 -7.49 -3.70
C TYR A 77 -11.01 -8.43 -3.15
N CYS A 78 -9.89 -7.89 -2.66
CA CYS A 78 -8.81 -8.68 -2.08
C CYS A 78 -8.75 -8.58 -0.54
N TRP A 79 -9.76 -7.96 0.10
CA TRP A 79 -9.77 -7.72 1.53
C TRP A 79 -9.75 -9.02 2.36
N GLU A 80 -10.61 -9.99 2.02
CA GLU A 80 -10.69 -11.27 2.76
C GLU A 80 -9.37 -12.06 2.65
N GLN A 81 -8.79 -12.10 1.45
CA GLN A 81 -7.52 -12.77 1.19
C GLN A 81 -6.37 -12.07 1.93
N ALA A 82 -6.40 -10.73 1.97
CA ALA A 82 -5.42 -9.95 2.71
C ALA A 82 -5.50 -10.19 4.22
N LEU A 83 -6.70 -10.26 4.80
CA LEU A 83 -6.89 -10.61 6.21
C LEU A 83 -6.35 -12.01 6.52
N ALA A 84 -6.71 -13.00 5.70
CA ALA A 84 -6.21 -14.36 5.84
C ALA A 84 -4.67 -14.42 5.75
N ALA A 85 -4.08 -13.73 4.77
CA ALA A 85 -2.62 -13.67 4.59
C ALA A 85 -1.91 -12.95 5.75
N ALA A 86 -2.51 -11.88 6.28
CA ALA A 86 -2.02 -11.16 7.44
C ALA A 86 -2.19 -11.93 8.76
N ARG A 87 -2.85 -13.11 8.72
CA ARG A 87 -3.25 -13.90 9.91
C ARG A 87 -4.04 -13.04 10.91
N MET A 88 -4.79 -12.08 10.37
CA MET A 88 -5.72 -11.30 11.15
C MET A 88 -7.01 -12.11 11.23
N GLU A 89 -7.21 -12.81 12.34
CA GLU A 89 -8.52 -13.36 12.67
C GLU A 89 -9.52 -12.20 12.71
N GLU A 90 -10.71 -12.40 12.13
CA GLU A 90 -11.79 -11.42 12.20
C GLU A 90 -11.88 -10.91 13.65
N LEU A 91 -11.53 -9.64 13.86
CA LEU A 91 -12.02 -8.90 15.02
C LEU A 91 -13.53 -8.99 14.89
N ARG A 92 -14.12 -9.97 15.60
CA ARG A 92 -15.52 -10.35 15.49
C ARG A 92 -16.36 -9.09 15.37
N THR A 93 -17.00 -8.94 14.23
CA THR A 93 -17.97 -7.89 13.91
C THR A 93 -19.15 -8.06 14.86
N GLY A 94 -19.03 -7.55 16.08
CA GLY A 94 -20.00 -7.77 17.15
C GLY A 94 -19.78 -6.95 18.42
N GLN A 95 -18.86 -5.98 18.43
CA GLN A 95 -18.59 -5.18 19.64
C GLN A 95 -18.58 -3.66 19.39
N LEU A 96 -19.34 -3.22 18.40
CA LEU A 96 -19.76 -1.83 18.23
C LEU A 96 -21.30 -1.79 18.19
N GLU A 97 -21.95 -2.35 19.21
CA GLU A 97 -23.19 -1.70 19.64
C GLU A 97 -22.78 -0.33 20.14
N LEU A 98 -23.15 0.69 19.38
CA LEU A 98 -23.11 2.08 19.80
C LEU A 98 -23.80 2.16 21.16
N ASP A 99 -23.01 2.45 22.20
CA ASP A 99 -23.47 2.84 23.53
C ASP A 99 -24.15 4.22 23.43
N LEU A 100 -25.30 4.26 22.74
CA LEU A 100 -26.26 5.35 22.80
C LEU A 100 -27.20 5.10 23.99
N GLY A 101 -26.61 4.88 25.17
CA GLY A 101 -27.30 5.01 26.45
C GLY A 101 -27.43 6.50 26.80
N GLY A 102 -28.60 7.10 26.55
CA GLY A 102 -28.80 8.52 26.84
C GLY A 102 -30.24 9.03 26.73
N ASN A 103 -31.09 8.60 27.66
CA ASN A 103 -32.29 9.26 28.17
C ASN A 103 -33.41 9.71 27.20
N GLY A 104 -34.61 9.23 27.52
CA GLY A 104 -35.85 9.67 26.90
C GLY A 104 -36.11 11.17 27.06
N HIS A 105 -36.72 11.74 26.04
CA HIS A 105 -37.71 12.79 26.21
C HIS A 105 -38.67 12.75 25.03
N ASN A 106 -39.87 12.24 25.27
CA ASN A 106 -41.01 12.37 24.38
C ASN A 106 -41.37 13.86 24.30
N ARG A 107 -41.14 14.49 23.16
CA ARG A 107 -41.68 15.81 22.82
C ARG A 107 -42.14 15.85 21.36
N ASP A 108 -43.41 16.18 21.26
CA ASP A 108 -44.04 16.97 20.21
C ASP A 108 -44.50 16.22 18.95
N LYS A 109 -45.75 15.75 19.05
CA LYS A 109 -46.71 15.66 17.96
C LYS A 109 -46.78 17.00 17.23
N VAL A 110 -46.44 17.02 15.95
CA VAL A 110 -46.78 18.10 15.02
C VAL A 110 -48.20 17.82 14.48
N PRO A 111 -49.18 18.73 14.59
CA PRO A 111 -50.46 18.57 13.93
C PRO A 111 -50.33 18.89 12.43
N PRO A 112 -51.13 18.26 11.56
CA PRO A 112 -51.11 18.57 10.13
C PRO A 112 -51.70 19.96 9.87
N GLU A 113 -50.99 20.74 9.06
CA GLU A 113 -51.47 22.01 8.49
C GLU A 113 -52.31 21.73 7.23
N ASN A 114 -53.57 22.20 7.27
CA ASN A 114 -54.57 22.41 6.21
C ASN A 114 -54.84 21.28 5.19
#